data_AF-A0A1G2KMU1-F1
#
_entry.id   AF-A0A1G2KMU1-F1
#
_cell.length_a   1.000
_cell.length_b   1.000
_cell.length_c   1.000
_cell.angle_alpha   90.00
_cell.angle_beta   90.00
_cell.angle_gamma   90.00
#
_symmetry.space_group_name_H-M   'P 1'
#
loop_
_entity.id
_entity.type
_entity.pdbx_description
1 polymer ?
#
loop_
_entity_poly.entity_id
_entity_poly.type
_entity_poly.pdbx_seq_one_letter_code
_entity_poly.pdbx_strand_id
1 'polypeptide(L)'
;MNNIRNFCILAHIDHGKSTLADRFLELTGTVEKRKMREQFLDMHPLEREKGITIKMQPVRMAYQARINAEQNADKRGLLYEDLTYKVRGALFNVYNQLGPAFKESVYQKVLAEELQKAGLSFEKEKAIDVVYCDKKVGVYRPDFIVDGKIIIEIKALPFTGKLEKKQTWYYLKGSQYRLALLVNFGSSELQIERIVYDSIRDNPRIDPRKSAQVEYILNLIDTPGHVDFSYEVSRALACVEGAILLVDATKGVQAQTIANLRLAEQQK
;
A
#
# COMPACT_ATOMS: atom_id res chain seq x y z
N MET A 1 9.41 4.13 21.52
CA MET A 1 10.21 4.14 20.26
C MET A 1 9.50 3.49 19.07
N ASN A 2 8.29 2.94 19.20
CA ASN A 2 7.66 2.09 18.16
C ASN A 2 7.31 2.78 16.82
N ASN A 3 7.35 4.11 16.73
CA ASN A 3 6.94 4.86 15.54
C ASN A 3 8.11 5.60 14.85
N ILE A 4 9.35 5.32 15.25
CA ILE A 4 10.52 5.82 14.55
C ILE A 4 10.91 4.79 13.48
N ARG A 5 11.27 5.26 12.28
CA ARG A 5 11.80 4.43 11.21
C ARG A 5 13.06 5.08 10.66
N ASN A 6 14.21 4.43 10.81
CA ASN A 6 15.45 4.87 10.21
C ASN A 6 15.66 4.06 8.94
N PHE A 7 15.84 4.74 7.80
CA PHE A 7 16.07 4.09 6.52
C PHE A 7 16.98 4.90 5.61
N CYS A 8 17.58 4.25 4.63
CA CYS A 8 18.36 4.91 3.58
C CYS A 8 17.80 4.61 2.18
N ILE A 9 18.14 5.42 1.17
CA ILE A 9 17.82 5.11 -0.23
C ILE A 9 19.08 4.63 -0.92
N LEU A 10 19.02 3.45 -1.55
CA LEU A 10 20.07 2.86 -2.36
C LEU A 10 19.64 2.89 -3.82
N ALA A 11 20.51 3.35 -4.72
CA ALA A 11 20.23 3.38 -6.14
C ALA A 11 21.53 3.29 -6.95
N HIS A 12 21.43 2.95 -8.23
CA HIS A 12 22.51 3.22 -9.17
C HIS A 12 22.52 4.71 -9.55
N ILE A 13 23.60 5.18 -10.17
CA ILE A 13 23.75 6.56 -10.66
C ILE A 13 22.58 6.88 -11.61
N ASP A 14 22.04 8.09 -11.50
CA ASP A 14 20.94 8.60 -12.34
C ASP A 14 19.66 7.74 -12.35
N HIS A 15 19.37 7.03 -11.25
CA HIS A 15 18.08 6.33 -11.03
C HIS A 15 17.04 7.20 -10.28
N GLY A 16 17.31 8.50 -10.10
CA GLY A 16 16.34 9.45 -9.52
C GLY A 16 16.27 9.45 -7.99
N LYS A 17 17.32 9.01 -7.29
CA LYS A 17 17.39 8.98 -5.82
C LYS A 17 17.14 10.35 -5.17
N SER A 18 17.87 11.39 -5.56
CA SER A 18 17.70 12.73 -5.00
C SER A 18 16.30 13.28 -5.25
N THR A 19 15.72 13.01 -6.43
CA THR A 19 14.33 13.37 -6.76
C THR A 19 13.31 12.64 -5.89
N LEU A 20 13.54 11.37 -5.56
CA LEU A 20 12.68 10.63 -4.62
C LEU A 20 12.77 11.22 -3.21
N ALA A 21 13.97 11.58 -2.76
CA ALA A 21 14.18 12.25 -1.47
C ALA A 21 13.41 13.57 -1.40
N ASP A 22 13.46 14.40 -2.45
CA ASP A 22 12.70 15.65 -2.55
C ASP A 22 11.19 15.39 -2.39
N ARG A 23 10.66 14.36 -3.06
CA ARG A 23 9.25 13.98 -2.93
C ARG A 23 8.86 13.61 -1.51
N PHE A 24 9.74 12.94 -0.76
CA PHE A 24 9.47 12.66 0.66
C PHE A 24 9.41 13.94 1.49
N LEU A 25 10.31 14.90 1.24
CA LEU A 25 10.30 16.20 1.94
C LEU A 25 9.02 17.00 1.64
N GLU A 26 8.56 16.98 0.39
CA GLU A 26 7.32 17.64 -0.03
C GLU A 26 6.09 17.00 0.62
N LEU A 27 5.97 15.67 0.53
CA LEU A 27 4.80 14.93 1.01
C LEU A 27 4.65 14.99 2.53
N THR A 28 5.78 15.07 3.25
CA THR A 28 5.81 15.21 4.71
C THR A 28 5.67 16.65 5.18
N GLY A 29 5.77 17.63 4.26
CA GLY A 29 5.80 19.06 4.61
C GLY A 29 7.04 19.45 5.42
N THR A 30 8.11 18.65 5.37
CA THR A 30 9.36 18.89 6.12
C THR A 30 10.04 20.17 5.66
N VAL A 31 9.89 20.52 4.38
CA VAL A 31 10.38 21.77 3.80
C VAL A 31 9.19 22.52 3.18
N GLU A 32 9.07 23.81 3.49
CA GLU A 32 8.03 24.65 2.89
C GLU A 32 8.23 24.72 1.36
N LYS A 33 7.13 24.61 0.59
CA LYS A 33 7.17 24.64 -0.88
C LYS A 33 7.95 25.82 -1.48
N ARG A 34 7.92 26.99 -0.85
CA ARG A 34 8.67 28.19 -1.30
C ARG A 34 10.19 28.10 -1.09
N LYS A 35 10.65 27.20 -0.23
CA LYS A 35 12.06 26.93 0.06
C LYS A 35 12.57 25.69 -0.68
N MET A 36 11.67 24.90 -1.27
CA MET A 36 12.04 23.74 -2.08
C MET A 36 12.85 24.17 -3.30
N ARG A 37 13.84 23.35 -3.61
CA ARG A 37 14.64 23.39 -4.84
C ARG A 37 14.88 21.95 -5.27
N GLU A 38 15.19 21.74 -6.54
CA GLU A 38 15.58 20.42 -7.04
C GLU A 38 16.84 19.93 -6.32
N GLN A 39 16.86 18.63 -6.02
CA GLN A 39 17.94 17.95 -5.33
C GLN A 39 18.28 18.66 -4.01
N PHE A 40 17.26 18.83 -3.15
CA PHE A 40 17.32 19.72 -2.00
C PHE A 40 18.48 19.40 -1.05
N LEU A 41 18.72 18.10 -0.83
CA LEU A 41 19.75 17.57 0.07
C LEU A 41 21.17 17.70 -0.48
N ASP A 42 21.35 17.90 -1.79
CA ASP A 42 22.67 18.08 -2.40
C ASP A 42 23.19 19.49 -2.09
N MET A 43 23.80 19.64 -0.91
CA MET A 43 24.22 20.92 -0.33
C MET A 43 25.58 21.38 -0.85
N HIS A 44 26.47 20.45 -1.23
CA HIS A 44 27.82 20.80 -1.67
C HIS A 44 27.79 21.32 -3.11
N PRO A 45 28.53 22.40 -3.46
CA PRO A 45 28.54 22.94 -4.82
C PRO A 45 28.87 21.92 -5.91
N LEU A 46 29.83 21.02 -5.66
CA LEU A 46 30.19 19.95 -6.60
C LEU A 46 29.08 18.91 -6.80
N GLU A 47 28.28 18.62 -5.77
CA GLU A 47 27.14 17.70 -5.89
C GLU A 47 26.13 18.27 -6.89
N ARG A 48 25.87 19.58 -6.76
CA ARG A 48 24.94 20.32 -7.62
C ARG A 48 25.46 20.49 -9.05
N GLU A 49 26.76 20.75 -9.21
CA GLU A 49 27.37 20.88 -10.54
C GLU A 49 27.32 19.54 -11.30
N LYS A 50 27.57 18.43 -10.60
CA LYS A 50 27.69 17.09 -11.20
C LYS A 50 26.39 16.30 -11.17
N GLY A 51 25.35 16.76 -10.47
CA GLY A 51 24.09 16.05 -10.32
C GLY A 51 24.22 14.72 -9.56
N ILE A 52 25.21 14.61 -8.67
CA ILE A 52 25.48 13.41 -7.87
C ILE A 52 25.48 13.73 -6.40
N THR A 53 25.09 12.78 -5.56
CA THR A 53 25.28 12.86 -4.11
C THR A 53 26.66 12.31 -3.75
N ILE A 54 27.47 13.09 -3.06
CA ILE A 54 28.84 12.75 -2.63
C ILE A 54 28.84 12.39 -1.15
N LYS A 55 28.11 13.16 -0.33
CA LYS A 55 28.02 12.96 1.12
C LYS A 55 26.63 12.53 1.56
N MET A 56 26.58 11.64 2.54
CA MET A 56 25.33 11.25 3.17
C MET A 56 24.68 12.45 3.88
N GLN A 57 23.38 12.64 3.68
CA GLN A 57 22.61 13.73 4.30
C GLN A 57 21.44 13.15 5.08
N PRO A 58 21.46 13.22 6.42
CA PRO A 58 20.35 12.75 7.24
C PRO A 58 19.26 13.83 7.30
N VAL A 59 18.00 13.41 7.16
CA VAL A 59 16.84 14.27 7.34
C VAL A 59 15.78 13.56 8.18
N ARG A 60 15.19 14.31 9.11
CA ARG A 60 14.06 13.85 9.91
C ARG A 60 12.77 14.45 9.36
N MET A 61 11.78 13.61 9.16
CA MET A 61 10.47 13.98 8.63
C MET A 61 9.37 13.50 9.59
N ALA A 62 8.40 14.36 9.86
CA ALA A 62 7.18 13.97 10.55
C ALA A 62 6.15 13.49 9.52
N TYR A 63 5.67 12.27 9.68
CA TYR A 63 4.69 11.69 8.76
C TYR A 63 3.44 11.28 9.52
N GLN A 64 2.32 11.93 9.21
CA GLN A 64 1.02 11.52 9.71
C GLN A 64 0.49 10.38 8.84
N ALA A 65 0.78 9.16 9.25
CA ALA A 65 0.18 8.00 8.60
C ALA A 65 -1.32 7.99 8.91
N ARG A 66 -2.12 7.92 7.86
CA ARG A 66 -3.53 7.56 8.04
C ARG A 66 -3.55 6.10 8.45
N ILE A 67 -4.01 5.83 9.66
CA ILE A 67 -4.54 4.50 9.97
C ILE A 67 -5.81 4.37 9.12
N ASN A 68 -5.65 3.85 7.91
CA ASN A 68 -6.66 2.92 7.44
C ASN A 68 -6.72 1.82 8.51
N ALA A 69 -7.90 1.30 8.82
CA ALA A 69 -8.10 0.21 9.79
C ALA A 69 -7.22 -1.04 9.55
N GLU A 70 -6.42 -1.03 8.48
CA GLU A 70 -5.31 -1.91 8.14
C GLU A 70 -4.11 -1.86 9.11
N GLN A 71 -3.80 -0.74 9.80
CA GLN A 71 -2.57 -0.66 10.63
C GLN A 71 -2.64 -1.35 12.01
N ASN A 72 -3.80 -1.87 12.43
CA ASN A 72 -3.83 -2.86 13.53
C ASN A 72 -3.36 -4.26 13.10
N ALA A 73 -3.00 -4.46 11.82
CA ALA A 73 -2.39 -5.71 11.34
C ALA A 73 -0.89 -5.82 11.68
N ASP A 74 -0.22 -4.79 12.19
CA ASP A 74 1.25 -4.82 12.37
C ASP A 74 1.75 -5.73 13.52
N LYS A 75 0.86 -6.56 14.08
CA LYS A 75 1.23 -7.71 14.94
C LYS A 75 0.57 -9.04 14.54
N ARG A 76 -0.28 -9.06 13.51
CA ARG A 76 -0.99 -10.26 13.04
C ARG A 76 -1.10 -10.13 11.53
N GLY A 77 -0.40 -10.99 10.77
CA GLY A 77 -0.31 -10.94 9.31
C GLY A 77 -1.64 -10.74 8.56
N LEU A 78 -1.57 -10.52 7.25
CA LEU A 78 -2.73 -10.22 6.40
C LEU A 78 -3.89 -11.19 6.67
N LEU A 79 -5.05 -10.67 7.10
CA LEU A 79 -6.23 -11.50 7.38
C LEU A 79 -6.63 -12.29 6.11
N TYR A 80 -6.56 -13.62 6.15
CA TYR A 80 -6.78 -14.47 4.97
C TYR A 80 -5.80 -14.20 3.82
N GLU A 81 -4.51 -14.04 4.12
CA GLU A 81 -3.43 -13.76 3.16
C GLU A 81 -3.47 -14.64 1.90
N ASP A 82 -3.29 -15.96 2.04
CA ASP A 82 -3.26 -16.90 0.91
C ASP A 82 -4.53 -16.83 0.05
N LEU A 83 -5.69 -16.75 0.72
CA LEU A 83 -6.98 -16.67 0.06
C LEU A 83 -7.12 -15.34 -0.70
N THR A 84 -6.65 -14.24 -0.12
CA THR A 84 -6.64 -12.91 -0.75
C THR A 84 -5.76 -12.93 -2.00
N TYR A 85 -4.58 -13.56 -1.95
CA TYR A 85 -3.70 -13.68 -3.11
C TYR A 85 -4.37 -14.44 -4.26
N LYS A 86 -5.01 -15.58 -3.98
CA LYS A 86 -5.75 -16.36 -5.00
C LYS A 86 -6.90 -15.58 -5.61
N VAL A 87 -7.70 -14.90 -4.77
CA VAL A 87 -8.82 -14.06 -5.24
C VAL A 87 -8.31 -12.92 -6.11
N ARG A 88 -7.22 -12.24 -5.70
CA ARG A 88 -6.62 -11.16 -6.51
C ARG A 88 -6.14 -11.68 -7.86
N GLY A 89 -5.53 -12.86 -7.91
CA GLY A 89 -5.15 -13.50 -9.17
C GLY A 89 -6.33 -13.64 -10.13
N ALA A 90 -7.47 -14.15 -9.65
CA ALA A 90 -8.69 -14.24 -10.44
C ALA A 90 -9.19 -12.87 -10.91
N LEU A 91 -9.20 -11.85 -10.05
CA LEU A 91 -9.62 -10.49 -10.42
C LEU A 91 -8.73 -9.88 -11.52
N PHE A 92 -7.41 -10.06 -11.42
CA PHE A 92 -6.47 -9.60 -12.45
C PHE A 92 -6.65 -10.35 -13.77
N ASN A 93 -6.90 -11.66 -13.75
CA ASN A 93 -7.19 -12.42 -14.97
C ASN A 93 -8.43 -11.87 -15.67
N VAL A 94 -9.52 -11.61 -14.93
CA VAL A 94 -10.73 -10.98 -15.47
C VAL A 94 -10.40 -9.64 -16.13
N TYR A 95 -9.69 -8.76 -15.41
CA TYR A 95 -9.37 -7.43 -15.92
C TYR A 95 -8.46 -7.47 -17.15
N ASN A 96 -7.44 -8.32 -17.14
CA ASN A 96 -6.49 -8.43 -18.26
C ASN A 96 -7.13 -9.01 -19.53
N GLN A 97 -8.16 -9.85 -19.39
CA GLN A 97 -8.84 -10.45 -20.53
C GLN A 97 -9.99 -9.58 -21.07
N LEU A 98 -10.79 -8.96 -20.20
CA LEU A 98 -11.94 -8.16 -20.61
C LEU A 98 -11.62 -6.68 -20.79
N GLY A 99 -10.73 -6.13 -19.97
CA GLY A 99 -10.55 -4.69 -19.84
C GLY A 99 -11.74 -3.97 -19.19
N PRO A 100 -11.71 -2.63 -19.15
CA PRO A 100 -12.78 -1.80 -18.58
C PRO A 100 -14.02 -1.70 -19.50
N ALA A 101 -15.01 -0.92 -19.08
CA ALA A 101 -16.22 -0.52 -19.81
C ALA A 101 -17.39 -1.53 -19.92
N PHE A 102 -17.28 -2.73 -19.33
CA PHE A 102 -18.42 -3.63 -19.23
C PHE A 102 -19.31 -3.30 -18.02
N LYS A 103 -20.55 -3.82 -18.03
CA LYS A 103 -21.46 -3.72 -16.86
C LYS A 103 -20.99 -4.67 -15.75
N GLU A 104 -21.31 -4.35 -14.50
CA GLU A 104 -21.01 -5.19 -13.32
C GLU A 104 -21.44 -6.65 -13.52
N SER A 105 -22.61 -6.87 -14.13
CA SER A 105 -23.14 -8.22 -14.40
C SER A 105 -22.28 -9.07 -15.34
N VAL A 106 -21.48 -8.45 -16.20
CA VAL A 106 -20.51 -9.16 -17.06
C VAL A 106 -19.31 -9.59 -16.21
N TYR A 107 -18.75 -8.67 -15.41
CA TYR A 107 -17.65 -8.97 -14.51
C TYR A 107 -18.02 -10.04 -13.48
N GLN A 108 -19.24 -9.99 -12.92
CA GLN A 108 -19.75 -11.04 -12.03
C GLN A 108 -19.76 -12.42 -12.73
N LYS A 109 -20.18 -12.50 -13.99
CA LYS A 109 -20.21 -13.80 -14.70
C LYS A 109 -18.79 -14.35 -14.89
N VAL A 110 -17.88 -13.53 -15.40
CA VAL A 110 -16.52 -13.97 -15.72
C VAL A 110 -15.69 -14.21 -14.45
N LEU A 111 -15.89 -13.42 -13.40
CA LEU A 111 -15.23 -13.66 -12.12
C LEU A 111 -15.66 -14.99 -11.49
N ALA A 112 -16.92 -15.39 -11.62
CA ALA A 112 -17.37 -16.71 -11.14
C ALA A 112 -16.59 -17.85 -11.81
N GLU A 113 -16.33 -17.75 -13.12
CA GLU A 113 -15.52 -18.72 -13.86
C GLU A 113 -14.06 -18.71 -13.41
N GLU A 114 -13.45 -17.53 -13.23
CA GLU A 114 -12.05 -17.42 -12.79
C GLU A 114 -11.86 -17.93 -11.34
N LEU A 115 -12.80 -17.66 -10.44
CA LEU A 115 -12.78 -18.21 -9.07
C LEU A 115 -12.87 -19.75 -9.09
N GLN A 116 -13.71 -20.32 -9.97
CA GLN A 116 -13.82 -21.76 -10.13
C GLN A 116 -12.53 -22.38 -10.68
N LYS A 117 -11.91 -21.77 -11.70
CA LYS A 117 -10.61 -22.20 -12.24
C LYS A 117 -9.50 -22.13 -11.18
N ALA A 118 -9.55 -21.14 -10.30
CA ALA A 118 -8.63 -21.00 -9.17
C ALA A 118 -8.89 -22.00 -8.03
N GLY A 119 -9.91 -22.87 -8.15
CA GLY A 119 -10.27 -23.86 -7.14
C GLY A 119 -10.83 -23.27 -5.85
N LEU A 120 -11.44 -22.08 -5.92
CA LEU A 120 -12.01 -21.38 -4.77
C LEU A 120 -13.50 -21.68 -4.64
N SER A 121 -13.97 -21.93 -3.42
CA SER A 121 -15.40 -22.05 -3.16
C SER A 121 -16.01 -20.65 -3.05
N PHE A 122 -17.18 -20.42 -3.65
CA PHE A 122 -17.86 -19.14 -3.53
C PHE A 122 -19.37 -19.27 -3.59
N GLU A 123 -20.05 -18.31 -2.97
CA GLU A 123 -21.49 -18.14 -3.01
C GLU A 123 -21.83 -16.80 -3.66
N LYS A 124 -22.77 -16.79 -4.61
CA LYS A 124 -23.22 -15.57 -5.30
C LYS A 124 -24.47 -15.00 -4.64
N GLU A 125 -24.53 -13.68 -4.47
CA GLU A 125 -25.72 -12.94 -4.03
C GLU A 125 -26.41 -13.51 -2.77
N LYS A 126 -25.62 -14.15 -1.89
CA LYS A 126 -26.13 -14.82 -0.70
C LYS A 126 -26.76 -13.77 0.23
N ALA A 127 -27.98 -14.04 0.69
CA ALA A 127 -28.62 -13.21 1.70
C ALA A 127 -27.86 -13.31 3.04
N ILE A 128 -27.33 -12.17 3.49
CA ILE A 128 -26.73 -11.99 4.80
C ILE A 128 -27.66 -11.12 5.64
N ASP A 129 -28.00 -11.59 6.83
CA ASP A 129 -28.77 -10.80 7.77
C ASP A 129 -27.89 -9.69 8.35
N VAL A 130 -28.37 -8.44 8.23
CA VAL A 130 -27.76 -7.29 8.89
C VAL A 130 -28.37 -7.17 10.27
N VAL A 131 -27.55 -7.31 11.30
CA VAL A 131 -27.99 -7.33 12.71
C VAL A 131 -27.54 -6.06 13.42
N TYR A 132 -28.46 -5.47 14.20
CA TYR A 132 -28.18 -4.36 15.11
C TYR A 132 -28.79 -4.66 16.48
N CYS A 133 -27.96 -4.70 17.53
CA CYS A 133 -28.38 -5.09 18.89
C CYS A 133 -29.20 -6.39 18.91
N ASP A 134 -28.68 -7.44 18.27
CA ASP A 134 -29.30 -8.77 18.15
C ASP A 134 -30.67 -8.82 17.43
N LYS A 135 -31.08 -7.72 16.80
CA LYS A 135 -32.28 -7.65 15.97
C LYS A 135 -31.89 -7.55 14.50
N LYS A 136 -32.53 -8.37 13.66
CA LYS A 136 -32.43 -8.25 12.21
C LYS A 136 -33.03 -6.93 11.75
N VAL A 137 -32.22 -6.10 11.10
CA VAL A 137 -32.62 -4.78 10.58
C VAL A 137 -32.64 -4.71 9.06
N GLY A 138 -32.11 -5.73 8.38
CA GLY A 138 -32.12 -5.79 6.93
C GLY A 138 -31.45 -7.04 6.38
N VAL A 139 -31.36 -7.10 5.06
CA VAL A 139 -30.66 -8.15 4.31
C VAL A 139 -29.68 -7.48 3.36
N TYR A 140 -28.41 -7.86 3.44
CA TYR A 140 -27.36 -7.48 2.52
C TYR A 140 -27.05 -8.67 1.60
N ARG A 141 -26.86 -8.41 0.30
CA ARG A 141 -26.49 -9.42 -0.69
C ARG A 141 -25.19 -8.97 -1.38
N PRO A 142 -24.02 -9.44 -0.95
CA PRO A 142 -22.78 -9.19 -1.66
C PRO A 142 -22.74 -9.96 -2.98
N ASP A 143 -21.95 -9.49 -3.94
CA ASP A 143 -21.80 -10.18 -5.22
C ASP A 143 -21.22 -11.58 -5.03
N PHE A 144 -20.18 -11.70 -4.21
CA PHE A 144 -19.57 -12.98 -3.85
C PHE A 144 -19.22 -13.06 -2.38
N ILE A 145 -19.25 -14.29 -1.87
CA ILE A 145 -18.62 -14.70 -0.61
C ILE A 145 -17.70 -15.86 -0.92
N VAL A 146 -16.38 -15.66 -0.79
CA VAL A 146 -15.36 -16.67 -1.07
C VAL A 146 -14.98 -17.39 0.21
N ASP A 147 -15.01 -18.72 0.19
CA ASP A 147 -14.72 -19.64 1.31
C ASP A 147 -15.43 -19.28 2.62
N GLY A 148 -16.62 -18.66 2.54
CA GLY A 148 -17.34 -18.18 3.72
C GLY A 148 -16.56 -17.13 4.54
N LYS A 149 -15.56 -16.46 3.95
CA LYS A 149 -14.60 -15.60 4.67
C LYS A 149 -14.49 -14.20 4.08
N ILE A 150 -14.41 -14.08 2.76
CA ILE A 150 -14.14 -12.83 2.05
C ILE A 150 -15.36 -12.42 1.24
N ILE A 151 -15.90 -11.23 1.49
CA ILE A 151 -16.89 -10.61 0.61
C ILE A 151 -16.18 -9.99 -0.59
N ILE A 152 -16.75 -10.12 -1.78
CA ILE A 152 -16.34 -9.32 -2.95
C ILE A 152 -17.55 -8.48 -3.37
N GLU A 153 -17.31 -7.19 -3.54
CA GLU A 153 -18.27 -6.22 -4.07
C GLU A 153 -17.67 -5.62 -5.34
N ILE A 154 -18.35 -5.77 -6.46
CA ILE A 154 -17.93 -5.34 -7.78
C ILE A 154 -18.54 -3.97 -8.08
N LYS A 155 -17.75 -3.12 -8.72
CA LYS A 155 -18.15 -1.84 -9.28
C LYS A 155 -17.63 -1.71 -10.71
N ALA A 156 -18.41 -1.05 -11.56
CA ALA A 156 -18.01 -0.66 -12.90
C ALA A 156 -18.11 0.87 -13.04
N LEU A 157 -17.35 1.58 -12.22
CA LEU A 157 -17.38 3.04 -12.11
C LEU A 157 -16.08 3.65 -12.66
N PRO A 158 -16.10 4.90 -13.17
CA PRO A 158 -14.87 5.59 -13.58
C PRO A 158 -13.86 5.75 -12.43
N PHE A 159 -14.36 5.90 -11.20
CA PHE A 159 -13.57 5.88 -9.96
C PHE A 159 -14.44 5.43 -8.79
N THR A 160 -13.83 4.84 -7.76
CA THR A 160 -14.49 4.57 -6.48
C THR A 160 -14.13 5.64 -5.45
N GLY A 161 -15.13 6.13 -4.72
CA GLY A 161 -14.99 7.21 -3.76
C GLY A 161 -15.04 6.73 -2.30
N LYS A 162 -15.19 7.70 -1.39
CA LYS A 162 -15.34 7.42 0.05
C LYS A 162 -16.68 6.78 0.38
N LEU A 163 -17.71 6.96 -0.45
CA LEU A 163 -19.07 6.52 -0.17
C LEU A 163 -19.18 5.00 -0.28
N GLU A 164 -18.64 4.42 -1.35
CA GLU A 164 -18.66 2.99 -1.63
C GLU A 164 -17.89 2.25 -0.54
N LYS A 165 -16.68 2.73 -0.19
CA LYS A 165 -15.88 2.17 0.90
C LYS A 165 -16.64 2.18 2.24
N LYS A 166 -17.31 3.30 2.55
CA LYS A 166 -18.07 3.47 3.79
C LYS A 166 -19.29 2.55 3.84
N GLN A 167 -19.97 2.36 2.71
CA GLN A 167 -21.09 1.45 2.60
C GLN A 167 -20.66 0.00 2.86
N THR A 168 -19.63 -0.48 2.16
CA THR A 168 -19.09 -1.84 2.35
C THR A 168 -18.64 -2.06 3.80
N TRP A 169 -18.01 -1.05 4.41
CA TRP A 169 -17.62 -1.10 5.83
C TRP A 169 -18.81 -1.27 6.78
N TYR A 170 -19.92 -0.54 6.56
CA TYR A 170 -21.11 -0.69 7.41
C TYR A 170 -21.80 -2.05 7.25
N TYR A 171 -21.77 -2.62 6.05
CA TYR A 171 -22.26 -3.98 5.85
C TYR A 171 -21.38 -5.01 6.55
N LEU A 172 -20.05 -4.89 6.47
CA LEU A 172 -19.15 -5.72 7.27
C LEU A 172 -19.47 -5.60 8.77
N LYS A 173 -19.68 -4.38 9.25
CA LYS A 173 -20.05 -4.08 10.65
C LYS A 173 -21.28 -4.84 11.14
N GLY A 174 -22.31 -4.95 10.30
CA GLY A 174 -23.55 -5.65 10.62
C GLY A 174 -23.56 -7.15 10.27
N SER A 175 -22.41 -7.71 9.84
CA SER A 175 -22.33 -9.08 9.32
C SER A 175 -21.37 -9.98 10.12
N GLN A 176 -21.40 -11.26 9.80
CA GLN A 176 -20.45 -12.23 10.35
C GLN A 176 -19.03 -12.14 9.76
N TYR A 177 -18.85 -11.43 8.64
CA TYR A 177 -17.58 -11.38 7.89
C TYR A 177 -16.67 -10.24 8.36
N ARG A 178 -15.36 -10.42 8.19
CA ARG A 178 -14.33 -9.48 8.67
C ARG A 178 -13.58 -8.77 7.55
N LEU A 179 -13.70 -9.24 6.31
CA LEU A 179 -13.00 -8.72 5.15
C LEU A 179 -13.95 -8.63 3.96
N ALA A 180 -13.92 -7.48 3.28
CA ALA A 180 -14.45 -7.31 1.94
C ALA A 180 -13.38 -6.77 1.00
N LEU A 181 -13.44 -7.19 -0.26
CA LEU A 181 -12.73 -6.59 -1.38
C LEU A 181 -13.73 -5.79 -2.21
N LEU A 182 -13.61 -4.47 -2.19
CA LEU A 182 -14.33 -3.59 -3.09
C LEU A 182 -13.49 -3.47 -4.37
N VAL A 183 -14.00 -4.03 -5.46
CA VAL A 183 -13.28 -4.13 -6.74
C VAL A 183 -13.94 -3.24 -7.76
N ASN A 184 -13.18 -2.32 -8.36
CA ASN A 184 -13.65 -1.52 -9.48
C ASN A 184 -12.95 -1.95 -10.77
N PHE A 185 -13.74 -2.45 -11.71
CA PHE A 185 -13.29 -2.78 -13.07
C PHE A 185 -13.53 -1.63 -14.07
N GLY A 186 -14.27 -0.58 -13.68
CA GLY A 186 -14.66 0.49 -14.60
C GLY A 186 -13.62 1.58 -14.85
N SER A 187 -12.56 1.63 -14.03
CA SER A 187 -11.44 2.57 -14.17
C SER A 187 -10.42 2.09 -15.21
N SER A 188 -9.51 2.98 -15.62
CA SER A 188 -8.39 2.65 -16.54
C SER A 188 -7.42 1.60 -16.00
N GLU A 189 -7.47 1.34 -14.68
CA GLU A 189 -6.74 0.29 -13.99
C GLU A 189 -7.69 -0.48 -13.08
N LEU A 190 -7.38 -1.74 -12.79
CA LEU A 190 -8.12 -2.51 -11.79
C LEU A 190 -7.86 -1.96 -10.39
N GLN A 191 -8.90 -1.44 -9.73
CA GLN A 191 -8.80 -1.00 -8.34
C GLN A 191 -9.33 -2.09 -7.42
N ILE A 192 -8.54 -2.49 -6.43
CA ILE A 192 -8.93 -3.47 -5.42
C ILE A 192 -8.68 -2.85 -4.04
N GLU A 193 -9.77 -2.51 -3.36
CA GLU A 193 -9.75 -1.89 -2.05
C GLU A 193 -10.08 -2.93 -0.98
N ARG A 194 -9.18 -3.09 -0.03
CA ARG A 194 -9.29 -4.06 1.05
C ARG A 194 -9.94 -3.40 2.27
N ILE A 195 -11.13 -3.84 2.64
CA ILE A 195 -11.90 -3.24 3.74
C ILE A 195 -11.99 -4.25 4.87
N VAL A 196 -11.30 -3.98 5.97
CA VAL A 196 -11.24 -4.84 7.15
C VAL A 196 -12.10 -4.28 8.27
N TYR A 197 -12.89 -5.15 8.90
CA TYR A 197 -13.65 -4.83 10.11
C TYR A 197 -13.20 -5.74 11.25
N ASP A 198 -12.22 -5.26 12.03
CA ASP A 198 -11.61 -6.03 13.13
C ASP A 198 -11.96 -5.49 14.53
N SER A 199 -12.37 -4.22 14.63
CA SER A 199 -12.28 -3.47 15.89
C SER A 199 -13.50 -3.55 16.82
N ILE A 200 -14.56 -4.32 16.52
CA ILE A 200 -15.86 -4.16 17.23
C ILE A 200 -16.51 -5.47 17.69
N ARG A 201 -15.84 -6.64 17.59
CA ARG A 201 -16.33 -7.80 18.37
C ARG A 201 -15.83 -7.83 19.82
N ASP A 202 -14.80 -7.03 20.13
CA ASP A 202 -14.18 -7.00 21.46
C ASP A 202 -14.29 -5.64 22.21
N ASN A 203 -14.78 -4.54 21.61
CA ASN A 203 -14.94 -3.27 22.37
C ASN A 203 -15.90 -2.24 21.71
N PRO A 204 -17.02 -1.83 22.35
CA PRO A 204 -18.07 -1.02 21.71
C PRO A 204 -17.87 0.51 21.72
N ARG A 205 -16.67 1.04 21.99
CA ARG A 205 -16.46 2.50 22.11
C ARG A 205 -15.32 3.02 21.23
N ILE A 206 -15.57 3.19 19.92
CA ILE A 206 -14.76 4.08 19.08
C ILE A 206 -15.66 4.92 18.17
N ASP A 207 -15.59 6.24 18.35
CA ASP A 207 -16.15 7.26 17.45
C ASP A 207 -15.43 7.18 16.08
N PRO A 208 -16.14 6.93 14.97
CA PRO A 208 -15.57 6.82 13.62
C PRO A 208 -14.82 8.06 13.12
N ARG A 209 -14.99 9.22 13.77
CA ARG A 209 -14.33 10.47 13.36
C ARG A 209 -12.94 10.64 13.98
N LYS A 210 -12.53 9.74 14.89
CA LYS A 210 -11.21 9.71 15.53
C LYS A 210 -10.41 8.44 15.19
N SER A 211 -10.55 7.89 13.98
CA SER A 211 -9.60 6.91 13.47
C SER A 211 -8.20 7.55 13.47
N ALA A 212 -7.39 7.16 14.43
CA ALA A 212 -6.19 7.86 14.87
C ALA A 212 -5.19 8.04 13.72
N GLN A 213 -4.82 9.29 13.41
CA GLN A 213 -3.57 9.55 12.72
C GLN A 213 -2.45 9.07 13.65
N VAL A 214 -1.59 8.17 13.19
CA VAL A 214 -0.38 7.83 13.92
C VAL A 214 0.75 8.63 13.31
N GLU A 215 1.36 9.43 14.16
CA GLU A 215 2.56 10.15 13.82
C GLU A 215 3.74 9.17 13.84
N TYR A 216 4.42 9.11 12.69
CA TYR A 216 5.70 8.45 12.52
C TYR A 216 6.79 9.49 12.37
N ILE A 217 7.96 9.19 12.95
CA ILE A 217 9.18 9.94 12.70
C ILE A 217 10.00 9.12 11.72
N LEU A 218 10.16 9.64 10.51
CA LEU A 218 10.93 9.04 9.45
C LEU A 218 12.30 9.71 9.42
N ASN A 219 13.37 8.98 9.72
CA ASN A 219 14.74 9.47 9.54
C ASN A 219 15.29 8.83 8.27
N LEU A 220 15.51 9.64 7.25
CA LEU A 220 16.08 9.24 5.97
C LEU A 220 17.56 9.61 5.94
N ILE A 221 18.41 8.69 5.47
CA ILE A 221 19.78 8.99 5.04
C ILE A 221 19.82 8.89 3.51
N ASP A 222 20.04 10.02 2.84
CA ASP A 222 20.28 10.00 1.40
C ASP A 222 21.73 9.58 1.11
N THR A 223 21.94 8.51 0.33
CA THR A 223 23.28 7.90 0.16
C THR A 223 23.86 8.14 -1.23
N PRO A 224 25.18 8.19 -1.42
CA PRO A 224 25.78 8.29 -2.75
C PRO A 224 25.42 7.12 -3.69
N GLY A 225 25.20 7.41 -4.97
CA GLY A 225 24.89 6.42 -5.99
C GLY A 225 26.10 5.84 -6.74
N HIS A 226 27.31 6.37 -6.53
CA HIS A 226 28.53 5.99 -7.25
C HIS A 226 29.37 4.97 -6.47
N VAL A 227 30.06 4.06 -7.18
CA VAL A 227 30.82 2.94 -6.58
C VAL A 227 31.95 3.42 -5.67
N ASP A 228 32.58 4.53 -6.03
CA ASP A 228 33.65 5.19 -5.27
C ASP A 228 33.24 5.62 -3.85
N PHE A 229 31.94 5.71 -3.57
CA PHE A 229 31.40 6.11 -2.27
C PHE A 229 30.76 4.94 -1.51
N SER A 230 31.12 3.69 -1.84
CA SER A 230 30.66 2.48 -1.15
C SER A 230 30.86 2.52 0.37
N TYR A 231 31.92 3.19 0.86
CA TYR A 231 32.15 3.39 2.29
C TYR A 231 31.05 4.24 2.96
N GLU A 232 30.55 5.28 2.29
CA GLU A 232 29.44 6.08 2.79
C GLU A 232 28.13 5.29 2.82
N VAL A 233 27.88 4.51 1.78
CA VAL A 233 26.72 3.61 1.69
C VAL A 233 26.75 2.58 2.84
N SER A 234 27.91 1.97 3.10
CA SER A 234 28.06 1.01 4.20
C SER A 234 27.81 1.64 5.57
N ARG A 235 28.28 2.87 5.82
CA ARG A 235 28.04 3.57 7.08
C ARG A 235 26.57 3.97 7.24
N ALA A 236 25.90 4.37 6.16
CA ALA A 236 24.48 4.67 6.19
C ALA A 236 23.67 3.41 6.54
N LEU A 237 23.98 2.27 5.91
CA LEU A 237 23.35 0.98 6.18
C LEU A 237 23.52 0.52 7.63
N ALA A 238 24.69 0.72 8.22
CA ALA A 238 24.95 0.37 9.62
C ALA A 238 24.12 1.19 10.64
N CYS A 239 23.55 2.33 10.22
CA CYS A 239 22.81 3.25 11.08
C CYS A 239 21.29 3.16 10.94
N VAL A 240 20.77 2.26 10.10
CA VAL A 240 19.34 2.20 9.74
C VAL A 240 18.78 0.79 9.85
N GLU A 241 17.47 0.66 10.08
CA GLU A 241 16.82 -0.66 10.16
C GLU A 241 16.34 -1.18 8.80
N GLY A 242 16.33 -0.33 7.76
CA GLY A 242 15.85 -0.70 6.44
C GLY A 242 16.43 0.18 5.33
N ALA A 243 16.26 -0.28 4.09
CA ALA A 243 16.70 0.44 2.90
C ALA A 243 15.62 0.38 1.81
N ILE A 244 15.47 1.48 1.08
CA ILE A 244 14.70 1.53 -0.16
C ILE A 244 15.68 1.28 -1.31
N LEU A 245 15.51 0.16 -2.03
CA LEU A 245 16.27 -0.13 -3.23
C LEU A 245 15.53 0.42 -4.46
N LEU A 246 16.02 1.54 -5.00
CA LEU A 246 15.42 2.23 -6.14
C LEU A 246 15.99 1.70 -7.46
N VAL A 247 15.09 1.26 -8.33
CA VAL A 247 15.39 0.74 -9.67
C VAL A 247 14.66 1.60 -10.69
N ASP A 248 15.40 2.14 -11.65
CA ASP A 248 14.84 2.90 -12.76
C ASP A 248 14.04 1.94 -13.66
N ALA A 249 12.77 2.27 -13.93
CA ALA A 249 11.88 1.41 -14.71
C ALA A 249 12.30 1.29 -16.19
N THR A 250 13.04 2.26 -16.71
CA THR A 250 13.53 2.28 -18.10
C THR A 250 14.89 1.59 -18.23
N LYS A 251 15.78 1.76 -17.26
CA LYS A 251 17.14 1.17 -17.26
C LYS A 251 17.21 -0.21 -16.61
N GLY A 252 16.21 -0.57 -15.80
CA GLY A 252 16.16 -1.82 -15.07
C GLY A 252 17.27 -1.97 -14.03
N VAL A 253 17.55 -3.22 -13.65
CA VAL A 253 18.55 -3.57 -12.65
C VAL A 253 19.96 -3.43 -13.24
N GLN A 254 20.83 -2.70 -12.52
CA GLN A 254 22.22 -2.47 -12.91
C GLN A 254 23.18 -3.22 -11.98
N ALA A 255 24.45 -3.37 -12.37
CA ALA A 255 25.46 -4.06 -11.56
C ALA A 255 25.56 -3.50 -10.14
N GLN A 256 25.45 -2.18 -9.99
CA GLN A 256 25.49 -1.52 -8.70
C GLN A 256 24.22 -1.71 -7.87
N THR A 257 23.06 -1.88 -8.50
CA THR A 257 21.83 -2.26 -7.81
C THR A 257 22.03 -3.59 -7.07
N ILE A 258 22.64 -4.58 -7.74
CA ILE A 258 22.96 -5.88 -7.15
C ILE A 258 24.02 -5.75 -6.06
N ALA A 259 25.06 -4.94 -6.27
CA ALA A 259 26.09 -4.71 -5.27
C ALA A 259 25.52 -4.09 -3.99
N ASN A 260 24.69 -3.06 -4.12
CA ASN A 260 24.01 -2.40 -3.00
C ASN A 260 23.03 -3.33 -2.27
N LEU A 261 22.30 -4.18 -3.00
CA LEU A 261 21.43 -5.19 -2.40
C LEU A 261 22.23 -6.17 -1.54
N ARG A 262 23.32 -6.74 -2.09
CA ARG A 262 24.19 -7.67 -1.34
C ARG A 262 24.80 -7.01 -0.12
N LEU A 263 25.24 -5.75 -0.23
CA LEU A 263 25.74 -4.98 0.91
C LEU A 263 24.67 -4.81 2.00
N ALA A 264 23.42 -4.54 1.62
CA ALA A 264 22.31 -4.43 2.58
C ALA A 264 21.94 -5.78 3.23
N GLU A 265 22.02 -6.88 2.48
CA GLU A 265 21.80 -8.24 3.01
C GLU A 265 22.86 -8.67 4.02
N GLN A 266 24.12 -8.26 3.81
CA GLN A 266 25.24 -8.58 4.71
C GLN A 266 25.21 -7.80 6.03
N GLN A 267 24.45 -6.70 6.11
CA GLN A 267 24.34 -5.86 7.31
C GLN A 267 23.19 -6.28 8.25
N LYS A 268 22.46 -7.36 7.93
CA LYS A 268 21.42 -7.98 8.76
C LYS A 268 21.93 -9.26 9.43
#